data_AF-A0A315QZ26-F1
#
_entry.id   AF-A0A315QZ26-F1
#
_cell.length_a   1.000
_cell.length_b   1.000
_cell.length_c   1.000
_cell.angle_alpha   90.00
_cell.angle_beta   90.00
_cell.angle_gamma   90.00
#
_symmetry.space_group_name_H-M   'P 1'
#
loop_
_entity.id
_entity.type
_entity.pdbx_description
1 polymer ?
#
loop_
_entity_poly.entity_id
_entity_poly.type
_entity_poly.pdbx_seq_one_letter_code
_entity_poly.pdbx_strand_id
1 'polypeptide(L)'
;MDPIPDNLNFVVDGNPIYLLARHYYYQQGIDFDVTQVIGLTNDDPVSTEYRPLKQIIERLNRTFKKSYRSTCGFKSSQGSVAYVNLFAAYFNFLRPHSALEKKIPVTVPQLINLPNMPARWGKLIELSQEYILHQQQHSA
;
A
#
# COMPACT_ATOMS: atom_id res chain seq x y z
N MET A 1 -1.28 -9.77 19.38
CA MET A 1 -1.64 -8.60 18.55
C MET A 1 -1.04 -7.41 19.26
N ASP A 2 -0.28 -6.59 18.54
CA ASP A 2 0.20 -5.34 19.09
C ASP A 2 -0.99 -4.40 19.35
N PRO A 3 -0.96 -3.60 20.42
CA PRO A 3 -2.05 -2.68 20.73
C PRO A 3 -2.20 -1.62 19.64
N ILE A 4 -3.45 -1.24 19.36
CA ILE A 4 -3.75 -0.15 18.42
C ILE A 4 -3.31 1.15 19.08
N PRO A 5 -2.56 2.03 18.37
CA PRO A 5 -2.17 3.33 18.93
C PRO A 5 -3.39 4.22 19.20
N ASP A 6 -3.45 4.83 20.38
CA ASP A 6 -4.53 5.75 20.77
C ASP A 6 -4.63 6.99 19.86
N ASN A 7 -3.55 7.34 19.17
CA ASN A 7 -3.45 8.48 18.26
C ASN A 7 -3.44 8.07 16.78
N LEU A 8 -4.03 6.92 16.45
CA LEU A 8 -4.14 6.47 15.06
C LEU A 8 -5.05 7.42 14.27
N ASN A 9 -4.48 8.07 13.26
CA ASN A 9 -5.20 8.96 12.35
C ASN A 9 -4.95 8.57 10.88
N PHE A 10 -6.01 8.39 10.12
CA PHE A 10 -5.96 8.13 8.68
C PHE A 10 -6.18 9.42 7.89
N VAL A 11 -5.21 9.77 7.05
CA VAL A 11 -5.34 10.90 6.13
C VAL A 11 -5.75 10.38 4.76
N VAL A 12 -6.92 10.80 4.30
CA VAL A 12 -7.59 10.25 3.12
C VAL A 12 -8.04 11.35 2.16
N ASP A 13 -8.46 10.95 0.95
CA ASP A 13 -9.13 11.89 0.03
C ASP A 13 -10.55 12.24 0.51
N GLY A 14 -11.22 13.14 -0.21
CA GLY A 14 -12.56 13.62 0.14
C GLY A 14 -13.71 12.61 -0.02
N ASN A 15 -13.44 11.33 -0.29
CA ASN A 15 -14.50 10.34 -0.48
C ASN A 15 -15.22 10.04 0.86
N PRO A 16 -16.55 10.16 0.93
CA PRO A 16 -17.31 9.94 2.16
C PRO A 16 -17.24 8.51 2.69
N ILE A 17 -16.81 7.53 1.87
CA ILE A 17 -16.68 6.13 2.29
C ILE A 17 -15.79 5.94 3.51
N TYR A 18 -14.79 6.79 3.71
CA TYR A 18 -13.86 6.68 4.86
C TYR A 18 -14.53 7.06 6.18
N LEU A 19 -15.45 8.02 6.18
CA LEU A 19 -16.26 8.36 7.35
C LEU A 19 -17.18 7.20 7.72
N LEU A 20 -17.80 6.58 6.71
CA LEU A 20 -18.62 5.39 6.92
C LEU A 20 -17.80 4.24 7.51
N ALA A 21 -16.59 4.01 6.99
CA ALA A 21 -15.67 3.00 7.51
C ALA A 21 -15.32 3.27 8.98
N ARG A 22 -15.02 4.53 9.35
CA ARG A 22 -14.77 4.91 10.76
C ARG A 22 -15.96 4.53 11.65
N HIS A 23 -17.18 4.90 11.26
CA HIS A 23 -18.38 4.56 12.03
C HIS A 23 -18.56 3.05 12.18
N TYR A 24 -18.33 2.29 11.11
CA TYR A 24 -18.39 0.83 11.15
C TYR A 24 -17.37 0.23 12.12
N TYR A 25 -16.12 0.66 12.07
CA TYR A 25 -15.07 0.15 12.96
C TYR A 25 -15.26 0.56 14.42
N TYR A 26 -15.77 1.78 14.65
CA TYR A 26 -16.14 2.24 15.99
C TYR A 26 -17.19 1.34 16.63
N GLN A 27 -18.20 0.88 15.86
CA GLN A 27 -19.20 -0.08 16.32
C GLN A 27 -18.60 -1.46 16.69
N GLN A 28 -17.43 -1.80 16.15
CA GLN A 28 -16.69 -3.02 16.46
C GLN A 28 -15.66 -2.82 17.59
N GLY A 29 -15.65 -1.65 18.24
CA GLY A 29 -14.72 -1.33 19.32
C GLY A 29 -13.33 -0.91 18.86
N ILE A 30 -13.17 -0.54 17.59
CA ILE A 30 -11.92 -0.03 17.02
C ILE A 30 -12.08 1.47 16.76
N ASP A 31 -11.45 2.29 17.60
CA ASP A 31 -11.50 3.75 17.48
C ASP A 31 -10.25 4.29 16.78
N PHE A 32 -10.45 5.30 15.93
CA PHE A 32 -9.40 6.04 15.23
C PHE A 32 -9.97 7.30 14.58
N ASP A 33 -9.08 8.23 14.25
CA ASP A 33 -9.41 9.45 13.54
C ASP A 33 -9.29 9.31 12.03
N VAL A 34 -10.10 10.09 11.31
CA VAL A 34 -10.03 10.21 9.85
C VAL A 34 -10.01 11.69 9.49
N THR A 35 -8.94 12.09 8.82
CA THR A 35 -8.76 13.44 8.28
C THR A 35 -8.93 13.40 6.76
N GLN A 36 -9.99 14.02 6.24
CA GLN A 36 -10.23 14.13 4.80
C GLN A 36 -9.53 15.38 4.24
N VAL A 37 -8.79 15.23 3.15
CA VAL A 37 -8.10 16.35 2.47
C VAL A 37 -8.73 16.60 1.10
N ILE A 38 -9.61 17.60 1.02
CA ILE A 38 -10.40 17.94 -0.17
C ILE A 38 -9.65 19.00 -0.99
N GLY A 39 -9.48 18.79 -2.31
CA GLY A 39 -8.90 19.80 -3.21
C GLY A 39 -7.39 20.10 -3.08
N LEU A 40 -6.87 20.90 -4.03
CA LEU A 40 -5.51 21.46 -4.05
C LEU A 40 -5.50 22.97 -3.74
N THR A 41 -6.68 23.56 -3.51
CA THR A 41 -6.91 24.96 -3.13
C THR A 41 -7.05 25.08 -1.62
N ASN A 42 -6.52 26.16 -1.07
CA ASN A 42 -6.46 26.41 0.38
C ASN A 42 -7.78 27.01 0.86
N ASP A 43 -8.85 26.22 0.85
CA ASP A 43 -10.14 26.71 1.34
C ASP A 43 -10.32 26.48 2.85
N ASP A 44 -9.44 25.69 3.49
CA ASP A 44 -9.52 25.38 4.92
C ASP A 44 -8.14 25.13 5.60
N PRO A 45 -8.01 25.38 6.93
CA PRO A 45 -6.76 25.20 7.68
C PRO A 45 -6.24 23.75 7.72
N VAL A 46 -7.15 22.77 7.74
CA VAL A 46 -6.83 21.34 7.79
C VAL A 46 -6.14 20.90 6.49
N SER A 47 -6.67 21.32 5.34
CA SER A 47 -6.07 21.09 4.04
C SER A 47 -4.67 21.68 3.90
N THR A 48 -4.33 22.75 4.65
CA THR A 48 -2.99 23.34 4.64
C THR A 48 -1.97 22.45 5.35
N GLU A 49 -2.33 21.91 6.53
CA GLU A 49 -1.46 21.05 7.33
C GLU A 49 -1.19 19.70 6.64
N TYR A 50 -2.23 19.06 6.12
CA TYR A 50 -2.15 17.70 5.57
C TYR A 50 -1.80 17.65 4.07
N ARG A 51 -1.62 18.81 3.41
CA ARG A 51 -1.22 18.92 1.99
C ARG A 51 0.01 18.10 1.61
N PRO A 52 1.11 18.06 2.40
CA PRO A 52 2.28 17.27 2.05
C PRO A 52 1.96 15.77 1.92
N LEU A 53 1.06 15.25 2.77
CA LEU A 53 0.63 13.86 2.72
C LEU A 53 -0.20 13.57 1.47
N LYS A 54 -1.10 14.48 1.09
CA LYS A 54 -1.84 14.38 -0.17
C LYS A 54 -0.91 14.31 -1.39
N GLN A 55 0.18 15.08 -1.39
CA GLN A 55 1.18 15.02 -2.47
C GLN A 55 1.89 13.66 -2.54
N ILE A 56 2.07 12.97 -1.41
CA ILE A 56 2.62 11.61 -1.39
C ILE A 56 1.65 10.63 -2.05
N ILE A 57 0.35 10.70 -1.71
CA ILE A 57 -0.71 9.87 -2.30
C ILE A 57 -0.81 10.11 -3.82
N GLU A 58 -0.85 11.36 -4.25
CA GLU A 58 -0.90 11.71 -5.67
C GLU A 58 0.35 11.25 -6.44
N ARG A 59 1.53 11.32 -5.82
CA ARG A 59 2.77 10.81 -6.40
C ARG A 59 2.75 9.28 -6.55
N LEU A 60 2.19 8.55 -5.57
CA LEU A 60 1.97 7.12 -5.65
C LEU A 60 1.04 6.78 -6.82
N ASN A 61 -0.13 7.42 -6.88
CA ASN A 61 -1.12 7.21 -7.94
C ASN A 61 -0.57 7.53 -9.33
N ARG A 62 0.21 8.60 -9.46
CA ARG A 62 0.89 8.95 -10.72
C ARG A 62 1.93 7.90 -11.13
N THR A 63 2.71 7.39 -10.16
CA THR A 63 3.65 6.29 -10.42
C THR A 63 2.91 5.05 -10.92
N PHE A 64 1.85 4.64 -10.22
CA PHE A 64 1.00 3.52 -10.60
C PHE A 64 0.44 3.66 -12.02
N LYS A 65 -0.17 4.82 -12.33
CA LYS A 65 -0.73 5.13 -13.65
C LYS A 65 0.34 5.12 -14.74
N LYS A 66 1.54 5.66 -14.48
CA LYS A 66 2.64 5.68 -15.45
C LYS A 66 3.09 4.27 -15.81
N SER A 67 3.25 3.40 -14.82
CA SER A 67 3.64 2.00 -15.01
C SER A 67 2.59 1.19 -15.79
N TYR A 68 1.30 1.53 -15.60
CA TYR A 68 0.18 0.87 -16.27
C TYR A 68 -0.02 1.36 -17.72
N ARG A 69 0.25 2.65 -17.98
CA ARG A 69 0.00 3.23 -19.30
C ARG A 69 0.84 2.56 -20.40
N SER A 70 2.06 2.13 -20.08
CA SER A 70 2.93 1.40 -21.02
C SER A 70 2.42 0.00 -21.38
N THR A 71 1.52 -0.61 -20.58
CA THR A 71 0.99 -1.94 -20.86
C THR A 71 -0.27 -1.92 -21.74
N CYS A 72 -0.68 -0.74 -22.22
CA CYS A 72 -1.92 -0.51 -22.98
C CYS A 72 -3.17 -1.02 -22.25
N GLY A 73 -3.16 -0.98 -20.93
CA GLY A 73 -4.28 -1.45 -20.13
C GLY A 73 -4.04 -2.77 -19.41
N PHE A 74 -5.09 -3.28 -18.75
CA PHE A 74 -5.05 -4.56 -18.03
C PHE A 74 -5.44 -5.75 -18.90
N LYS A 75 -6.17 -5.51 -20.00
CA LYS A 75 -6.68 -6.49 -20.97
C LYS A 75 -7.68 -7.52 -20.41
N SER A 76 -7.70 -7.78 -19.10
CA SER A 76 -8.68 -8.61 -18.39
C SER A 76 -8.78 -8.23 -16.91
N SER A 77 -9.81 -8.73 -16.23
CA SER A 77 -9.96 -8.59 -14.77
C SER A 77 -8.86 -9.33 -14.00
N GLN A 78 -8.46 -10.51 -14.47
CA GLN A 78 -7.33 -11.24 -13.88
C GLN A 78 -6.02 -10.48 -14.04
N GLY A 79 -5.82 -9.84 -15.21
CA GLY A 79 -4.67 -8.97 -15.46
C GLY A 79 -4.62 -7.76 -14.52
N SER A 80 -5.77 -7.18 -14.16
CA SER A 80 -5.80 -6.05 -13.21
C SER A 80 -5.42 -6.49 -11.80
N VAL A 81 -5.96 -7.62 -11.33
CA VAL A 81 -5.61 -8.19 -10.02
C VAL A 81 -4.12 -8.53 -9.95
N ALA A 82 -3.60 -9.25 -10.95
CA ALA A 82 -2.18 -9.62 -11.00
C ALA A 82 -1.28 -8.39 -11.00
N TYR A 83 -1.62 -7.36 -11.78
CA TYR A 83 -0.85 -6.13 -11.85
C TYR A 83 -0.83 -5.37 -10.51
N VAL A 84 -1.99 -5.19 -9.88
CA VAL A 84 -2.09 -4.50 -8.58
C VAL A 84 -1.28 -5.24 -7.53
N ASN A 85 -1.37 -6.57 -7.48
CA ASN A 85 -0.60 -7.40 -6.56
C ASN A 85 0.91 -7.26 -6.77
N LEU A 86 1.38 -7.35 -8.03
CA LEU A 86 2.80 -7.20 -8.35
C LEU A 86 3.31 -5.78 -8.07
N PHE A 87 2.50 -4.76 -8.34
CA PHE A 87 2.85 -3.38 -8.00
C PHE A 87 2.96 -3.19 -6.48
N ALA A 88 2.00 -3.71 -5.71
CA ALA A 88 2.04 -3.64 -4.25
C ALA A 88 3.24 -4.41 -3.68
N ALA A 89 3.55 -5.58 -4.23
CA ALA A 89 4.71 -6.38 -3.85
C ALA A 89 6.02 -5.61 -4.11
N TYR A 90 6.17 -5.06 -5.33
CA TYR A 90 7.30 -4.24 -5.69
C TYR A 90 7.45 -3.03 -4.77
N PHE A 91 6.37 -2.28 -4.56
CA PHE A 91 6.41 -1.02 -3.82
C PHE A 91 6.72 -1.22 -2.33
N ASN A 92 6.20 -2.28 -1.70
CA ASN A 92 6.33 -2.48 -0.25
C ASN A 92 7.49 -3.37 0.18
N PHE A 93 7.94 -4.31 -0.67
CA PHE A 93 8.95 -5.29 -0.28
C PHE A 93 10.27 -5.16 -1.04
N LEU A 94 10.28 -4.49 -2.19
CA LEU A 94 11.46 -4.47 -3.07
C LEU A 94 12.00 -3.07 -3.35
N ARG A 95 11.12 -2.07 -3.48
CA ARG A 95 11.48 -0.71 -3.88
C ARG A 95 12.01 0.10 -2.70
N PRO A 96 13.25 0.60 -2.75
CA PRO A 96 13.75 1.60 -1.82
C PRO A 96 12.97 2.92 -1.96
N HIS A 97 12.60 3.55 -0.84
CA HIS A 97 11.95 4.86 -0.86
C HIS A 97 12.87 5.95 -0.33
N SER A 98 12.92 7.08 -1.01
CA SER A 98 13.70 8.24 -0.56
C SER A 98 13.22 8.77 0.79
N ALA A 99 11.92 8.70 1.06
CA ALA A 99 11.32 9.11 2.33
C ALA A 99 11.72 8.19 3.51
N LEU A 100 12.23 7.00 3.22
CA LEU A 100 12.67 6.02 4.22
C LEU A 100 14.19 5.82 4.18
N GLU A 101 14.96 6.86 3.82
CA GLU A 101 16.44 6.78 3.74
C GLU A 101 16.93 5.67 2.80
N LYS A 102 16.20 5.42 1.69
CA LYS A 102 16.44 4.31 0.76
C LYS A 102 16.25 2.92 1.37
N LYS A 103 15.47 2.80 2.44
CA LYS A 103 14.99 1.52 2.98
C LYS A 103 13.70 1.09 2.28
N ILE A 104 13.41 -0.21 2.38
CA ILE A 104 12.13 -0.80 1.96
C ILE A 104 11.13 -0.69 3.12
N PRO A 105 9.82 -0.49 2.85
CA PRO A 105 8.81 -0.33 3.90
C PRO A 105 8.65 -1.58 4.76
N VAL A 106 8.66 -2.76 4.14
CA VAL A 106 8.55 -4.05 4.82
C VAL A 106 9.79 -4.88 4.54
N THR A 107 10.57 -5.15 5.58
CA THR A 107 11.79 -5.93 5.48
C THR A 107 11.50 -7.42 5.56
N VAL A 108 11.87 -8.16 4.52
CA VAL A 108 11.87 -9.63 4.53
C VAL A 108 13.31 -10.10 4.64
N PRO A 109 13.72 -10.77 5.73
CA PRO A 109 15.11 -11.13 5.98
C PRO A 109 15.77 -11.88 4.81
N GLN A 110 15.03 -12.78 4.16
CA GLN A 110 15.51 -13.59 3.04
C GLN A 110 15.84 -12.77 1.77
N LEU A 111 15.39 -11.51 1.68
CA LEU A 111 15.59 -10.65 0.50
C LEU A 111 16.76 -9.67 0.64
N ILE A 112 17.24 -9.43 1.87
CA ILE A 112 18.17 -8.32 2.18
C ILE A 112 19.52 -8.51 1.46
N ASN A 113 20.07 -9.73 1.50
CA ASN A 113 21.42 -10.05 1.04
C ASN A 113 21.48 -10.53 -0.42
N LEU A 114 20.39 -10.37 -1.18
CA LEU A 114 20.34 -10.82 -2.57
C LEU A 114 20.99 -9.80 -3.51
N PRO A 115 21.74 -10.26 -4.53
CA PRO A 115 22.67 -9.42 -5.30
C PRO A 115 21.99 -8.40 -6.20
N ASN A 116 20.77 -8.67 -6.65
CA ASN A 116 20.06 -7.81 -7.59
C ASN A 116 18.54 -8.02 -7.51
N MET A 117 17.80 -7.14 -8.19
CA MET A 117 16.33 -7.18 -8.23
C MET A 117 15.75 -8.48 -8.81
N PRO A 118 16.29 -9.07 -9.90
CA PRO A 118 15.86 -10.39 -10.37
C PRO A 118 15.97 -11.48 -9.31
N ALA A 119 17.09 -11.52 -8.56
CA ALA A 119 17.26 -12.48 -7.47
C ALA A 119 16.22 -12.29 -6.36
N ARG A 120 15.92 -11.03 -6.00
CA ARG A 120 14.87 -10.72 -5.01
C ARG A 120 13.48 -11.16 -5.47
N TRP A 121 13.16 -10.95 -6.74
CA TRP A 121 11.90 -11.46 -7.31
C TRP A 121 11.84 -12.99 -7.32
N GLY A 122 12.92 -13.65 -7.74
CA GLY A 122 13.02 -15.12 -7.70
C GLY A 122 12.76 -15.65 -6.29
N LYS A 123 13.38 -15.04 -5.27
CA LYS A 123 13.17 -15.46 -3.88
C LYS A 123 11.74 -15.18 -3.39
N LEU A 124 11.11 -14.07 -3.77
CA LEU A 124 9.70 -13.84 -3.44
C LEU A 124 8.77 -14.89 -4.06
N ILE A 125 9.03 -15.29 -5.31
CA ILE A 125 8.25 -16.33 -5.99
C ILE A 125 8.44 -17.68 -5.29
N GLU A 126 9.67 -18.03 -4.93
CA GLU A 126 10.00 -19.23 -4.16
C GLU A 126 9.24 -19.27 -2.83
N LEU A 127 9.31 -18.21 -2.02
CA LEU A 127 8.60 -18.11 -0.75
C LEU A 127 7.07 -18.20 -0.91
N SER A 128 6.54 -17.61 -1.99
CA SER A 128 5.11 -17.69 -2.30
C SER A 128 4.71 -19.12 -2.65
N GLN A 129 5.54 -19.84 -3.39
CA GLN A 129 5.29 -21.25 -3.75
C GLN A 129 5.35 -22.15 -2.52
N GLU A 130 6.34 -21.98 -1.64
CA GLU A 130 6.44 -22.70 -0.37
C GLU A 130 5.19 -22.50 0.49
N TYR A 131 4.70 -21.24 0.57
CA TYR A 131 3.47 -20.93 1.28
C TYR A 131 2.25 -21.66 0.69
N ILE A 132 2.09 -21.64 -0.64
CA ILE A 132 0.97 -22.33 -1.32
C ILE A 132 1.00 -23.83 -1.04
N LEU A 133 2.18 -24.46 -1.14
CA LEU A 133 2.34 -25.90 -0.86
C LEU A 133 1.98 -26.23 0.60
N HIS A 134 2.44 -25.42 1.54
CA HIS A 134 2.10 -25.58 2.95
C HIS A 134 0.59 -25.46 3.18
N GLN A 135 -0.08 -24.48 2.57
CA GLN A 135 -1.54 -24.31 2.68
C GLN A 135 -2.29 -25.52 2.11
N GLN A 136 -1.85 -26.05 0.96
CA GLN A 136 -2.47 -27.23 0.34
C GLN A 136 -2.32 -28.49 1.20
N GLN A 137 -1.17 -28.68 1.85
CA GLN A 137 -0.95 -29.81 2.76
C GLN A 137 -1.79 -29.75 4.04
N HIS A 138 -2.16 -28.55 4.50
CA HIS A 138 -2.99 -28.36 5.71
C HIS A 138 -4.49 -28.24 5.41
N SER A 139 -4.86 -28.18 4.13
CA SER A 139 -6.26 -28.13 3.69
C SER A 139 -6.79 -29.51 3.23
N ALA A 140 -5.93 -30.54 3.25
CA ALA A 140 -6.22 -31.93 2.92
C ALA A 140 -6.19 -32.80 4.19
#